data_AF-A0A2M7X6V3-F1
#
_entry.id   AF-A0A2M7X6V3-F1
#
_cell.length_a   1.000
_cell.length_b   1.000
_cell.length_c   1.000
_cell.angle_alpha   90.00
_cell.angle_beta   90.00
_cell.angle_gamma   90.00
#
_symmetry.space_group_name_H-M   'P 1'
#
loop_
_entity.id
_entity.type
_entity.pdbx_description
1 polymer ?
#
loop_
_entity_poly.entity_id
_entity_poly.type
_entity_poly.pdbx_seq_one_letter_code
_entity_poly.pdbx_strand_id
1 'polypeptide(L)'
;MEFGIWKFLNFCMNEIKNANIQNIVGAIEAILFSYGEPMDIKKIAKMLDKKEEEIKSALNEFEEKLKDENRGLKLVFNGEQVQLVTKPEFSEFLEEFIKEEFKENLTPAALETLSLIAYLGPITRVKIDYFRGVNSSFIIRNLMMRGLIERVEGSYQYRTSFDLIK
;
A
#
# COMPACT_ATOMS: atom_id res chain seq x y z
N MET A 1 -22.72 -11.67 -4.25
CA MET A 1 -21.63 -12.53 -3.73
C MET A 1 -20.36 -11.70 -3.75
N GLU A 2 -20.15 -10.85 -2.75
CA GLU A 2 -18.87 -10.16 -2.55
C GLU A 2 -18.30 -10.62 -1.21
N PHE A 3 -17.73 -11.84 -1.21
CA PHE A 3 -16.78 -12.22 -0.17
C PHE A 3 -15.44 -11.57 -0.52
N GLY A 4 -15.45 -10.23 -0.51
CA GLY A 4 -14.34 -9.41 -0.95
C GLY A 4 -13.13 -9.59 -0.04
N ILE A 5 -11.96 -9.39 -0.63
CA ILE A 5 -10.61 -9.39 -0.06
C ILE A 5 -10.51 -8.87 1.39
N TRP A 6 -11.39 -7.97 1.81
CA TRP A 6 -11.51 -7.49 3.20
C TRP A 6 -11.89 -8.58 4.21
N LYS A 7 -12.79 -9.51 3.87
CA LYS A 7 -13.14 -10.66 4.72
C LYS A 7 -12.00 -11.66 4.79
N PHE A 8 -11.23 -11.80 3.71
CA PHE A 8 -10.03 -12.64 3.65
C PHE A 8 -8.87 -12.02 4.45
N LEU A 9 -8.63 -10.72 4.33
CA LEU A 9 -7.67 -9.97 5.14
C LEU A 9 -8.01 -10.02 6.62
N ASN A 10 -9.28 -9.82 6.99
CA ASN A 10 -9.72 -9.88 8.38
C ASN A 10 -9.69 -11.32 8.93
N PHE A 11 -9.90 -12.31 8.06
CA PHE A 11 -9.71 -13.73 8.38
C PHE A 11 -8.23 -14.06 8.62
N CYS A 12 -7.33 -13.68 7.71
CA CYS A 12 -5.88 -13.85 7.89
C CYS A 12 -5.36 -13.09 9.11
N MET A 13 -5.81 -11.85 9.35
CA MET A 13 -5.43 -11.06 10.52
C MET A 13 -5.92 -11.67 11.84
N ASN A 14 -7.09 -12.34 11.84
CA ASN A 14 -7.60 -13.05 13.02
C ASN A 14 -6.90 -14.40 13.25
N GLU A 15 -6.45 -15.10 12.20
CA GLU A 15 -5.61 -16.29 12.36
C GLU A 15 -4.22 -15.93 12.88
N ILE A 16 -3.63 -14.82 12.44
CA ILE A 16 -2.32 -14.31 12.92
C ILE A 16 -2.33 -14.09 14.44
N LYS A 17 -3.45 -13.63 15.03
CA LYS A 17 -3.56 -13.42 16.49
C LYS A 17 -3.57 -14.71 17.32
N ASN A 18 -3.92 -15.85 16.72
CA ASN A 18 -4.04 -17.15 17.42
C ASN A 18 -2.91 -18.13 17.07
N ALA A 19 -2.07 -17.82 16.08
CA ALA A 19 -0.92 -18.62 15.73
C ALA A 19 0.26 -18.25 16.64
N ASN A 20 0.92 -19.25 17.23
CA ASN A 20 2.28 -19.07 17.76
C ASN A 20 3.20 -18.87 16.55
N ILE A 21 3.36 -17.63 16.10
CA ILE A 21 4.14 -17.28 14.91
C ILE A 21 5.61 -17.55 15.21
N GLN A 22 6.06 -18.76 14.87
CA GLN A 22 7.46 -19.16 15.00
C GLN A 22 8.35 -18.44 13.97
N ASN A 23 7.79 -18.00 12.84
CA ASN A 23 8.50 -17.29 11.77
C ASN A 23 8.05 -15.83 11.68
N ILE A 24 8.76 -14.95 12.39
CA ILE A 24 8.47 -13.50 12.42
C ILE A 24 8.66 -12.87 11.04
N VAL A 25 9.68 -13.30 10.28
CA VAL A 25 9.96 -12.78 8.93
C VAL A 25 8.78 -13.00 7.99
N GLY A 26 8.24 -14.22 7.96
CA GLY A 26 7.09 -14.55 7.10
C GLY A 26 5.84 -13.74 7.46
N ALA A 27 5.62 -13.48 8.76
CA ALA A 27 4.49 -12.64 9.19
C ALA A 27 4.67 -11.17 8.78
N ILE A 28 5.88 -10.63 8.90
CA ILE A 28 6.21 -9.28 8.44
C ILE A 28 6.01 -9.17 6.92
N GLU A 29 6.50 -10.14 6.15
CA GLU A 29 6.31 -10.20 4.69
C GLU A 29 4.82 -10.14 4.33
N ALA A 30 4.00 -10.99 4.95
CA ALA A 30 2.56 -11.02 4.72
C ALA A 30 1.88 -9.68 5.08
N ILE A 31 2.25 -9.06 6.21
CA ILE A 31 1.70 -7.78 6.65
C ILE A 31 2.06 -6.67 5.68
N LEU A 32 3.35 -6.52 5.35
CA LEU A 32 3.82 -5.42 4.50
C LEU A 32 3.32 -5.54 3.07
N PHE A 33 3.29 -6.77 2.52
CA PHE A 33 2.73 -7.03 1.20
C PHE A 33 1.24 -6.67 1.14
N SER A 34 0.46 -7.08 2.16
CA SER A 34 -0.98 -6.84 2.19
C SER A 34 -1.34 -5.38 2.48
N TYR A 35 -0.51 -4.68 3.27
CA TYR A 35 -0.77 -3.29 3.65
C TYR A 35 -0.41 -2.31 2.54
N GLY A 36 0.66 -2.55 1.78
CA GLY A 36 1.02 -1.78 0.58
C GLY A 36 1.46 -0.33 0.79
N GLU A 37 1.42 0.19 2.02
CA GLU A 37 1.83 1.53 2.42
C GLU A 37 2.92 1.47 3.52
N PRO A 38 3.64 2.58 3.81
CA PRO A 38 4.55 2.63 4.95
C PRO A 38 3.85 2.33 6.28
N MET A 39 4.47 1.48 7.11
CA MET A 39 3.92 1.05 8.39
C MET A 39 4.93 1.23 9.51
N ASP A 40 4.48 1.78 10.65
CA ASP A 40 5.33 1.95 11.82
C ASP A 40 5.74 0.59 12.43
N ILE A 41 7.02 0.44 12.75
CA ILE A 41 7.58 -0.74 13.42
C ILE A 41 6.83 -1.04 14.73
N LYS A 42 6.45 0.01 15.48
CA LYS A 42 5.65 -0.10 16.71
C LYS A 42 4.29 -0.77 16.47
N LYS A 43 3.65 -0.46 15.33
CA LYS A 43 2.36 -1.02 14.96
C LYS A 43 2.50 -2.50 14.59
N ILE A 44 3.58 -2.87 13.89
CA ILE A 44 3.91 -4.26 13.56
C ILE A 44 4.17 -5.07 14.84
N ALA A 45 4.99 -4.53 15.75
CA ALA A 45 5.30 -5.13 17.05
C ALA A 45 4.03 -5.43 17.87
N LYS A 46 3.11 -4.45 17.93
CA LYS A 46 1.82 -4.61 18.60
C LYS A 46 0.91 -5.65 17.94
N MET A 47 0.94 -5.77 16.61
CA MET A 47 0.12 -6.75 15.88
C MET A 47 0.62 -8.18 16.07
N LEU A 48 1.93 -8.37 16.16
CA LEU A 48 2.57 -9.68 16.31
C LEU A 48 2.80 -10.08 17.78
N ASP A 49 2.46 -9.20 18.73
CA ASP A 49 2.71 -9.37 20.16
C ASP A 49 4.20 -9.68 20.46
N LYS A 50 5.09 -8.88 19.86
CA LYS A 50 6.55 -9.00 19.98
C LYS A 50 7.18 -7.68 20.40
N LYS A 51 8.40 -7.73 20.92
CA LYS A 51 9.19 -6.53 21.20
C LYS A 51 9.65 -5.87 19.90
N GLU A 52 9.78 -4.54 19.91
CA GLU A 52 10.28 -3.80 18.74
C GLU A 52 11.68 -4.25 18.30
N GLU A 53 12.54 -4.67 19.23
CA GLU A 53 13.87 -5.22 18.95
C GLU A 53 13.83 -6.53 18.15
N GLU A 54 12.86 -7.39 18.45
CA GLU A 54 12.63 -8.64 17.70
C GLU A 54 12.14 -8.34 16.29
N ILE A 55 11.26 -7.35 16.13
CA ILE A 55 10.78 -6.90 14.81
C ILE A 55 11.93 -6.30 13.99
N LYS A 56 12.76 -5.43 14.60
CA LYS A 56 13.93 -4.85 13.92
C LYS A 56 14.91 -5.93 13.48
N SER A 57 15.18 -6.93 14.34
CA SER A 57 16.05 -8.06 13.98
C SER A 57 15.48 -8.87 12.82
N ALA A 58 14.18 -9.16 12.85
CA ALA A 58 13.51 -9.87 11.77
C ALA A 58 13.44 -9.05 10.46
N LEU A 59 13.30 -7.72 10.55
CA LEU A 59 13.36 -6.83 9.38
C LEU A 59 14.75 -6.86 8.72
N ASN A 60 15.82 -6.86 9.51
CA ASN A 60 17.18 -6.99 8.98
C ASN A 60 17.39 -8.36 8.31
N GLU A 61 16.93 -9.45 8.95
CA GLU A 61 16.98 -10.79 8.34
C GLU A 61 16.17 -10.84 7.03
N PHE A 62 15.00 -10.20 7.01
CA PHE A 62 14.17 -10.13 5.82
C PHE A 62 14.84 -9.32 4.70
N GLU A 63 15.49 -8.21 5.05
CA GLU A 63 16.27 -7.40 4.11
C GLU A 63 17.40 -8.22 3.46
N GLU A 64 18.18 -8.97 4.25
CA GLU A 64 19.24 -9.84 3.71
C GLU A 64 18.67 -10.88 2.73
N LYS A 65 17.52 -11.49 3.05
CA LYS A 65 16.84 -12.44 2.13
C LYS A 65 16.33 -11.80 0.85
N LEU A 66 16.09 -10.48 0.84
CA LEU A 66 15.66 -9.73 -0.33
C LEU A 66 16.83 -9.26 -1.21
N LYS A 67 18.08 -9.33 -0.72
CA LYS A 67 19.25 -8.92 -1.51
C LYS A 67 19.55 -9.84 -2.69
N ASP A 68 19.06 -11.08 -2.69
CA ASP A 68 19.21 -12.02 -3.81
C ASP A 68 18.75 -11.37 -5.13
N GLU A 69 19.57 -11.49 -6.18
CA GLU A 69 19.35 -10.87 -7.50
C GLU A 69 18.07 -11.40 -8.18
N ASN A 70 17.61 -12.60 -7.83
CA ASN A 70 16.39 -13.20 -8.36
C ASN A 70 15.11 -12.67 -7.67
N ARG A 71 15.23 -11.75 -6.71
CA ARG A 71 14.10 -11.15 -5.98
C ARG A 71 13.84 -9.75 -6.49
N GLY A 72 12.58 -9.44 -6.82
CA GLY A 72 12.16 -8.13 -7.34
C GLY A 72 11.72 -7.11 -6.29
N LEU A 73 11.79 -7.44 -5.00
CA LEU A 73 11.31 -6.59 -3.90
C LEU A 73 12.46 -6.17 -2.98
N LYS A 74 12.29 -5.03 -2.30
CA LYS A 74 13.19 -4.55 -1.24
C LYS A 74 12.40 -3.85 -0.13
N LEU A 75 13.02 -3.74 1.03
CA LEU A 75 12.52 -2.89 2.10
C LEU A 75 13.05 -1.45 1.93
N VAL A 76 12.22 -0.48 2.28
CA VAL A 76 12.61 0.92 2.43
C VAL A 76 12.23 1.38 3.82
N PHE A 77 13.18 2.05 4.48
CA PHE A 77 13.00 2.61 5.81
C PHE A 77 12.93 4.13 5.73
N ASN A 78 11.97 4.71 6.44
CA ASN A 78 11.84 6.15 6.65
C ASN A 78 11.61 6.43 8.13
N GLY A 79 12.69 6.70 8.87
CA GLY A 79 12.64 6.78 10.33
C GLY A 79 12.22 5.43 10.94
N GLU A 80 11.11 5.42 11.69
CA GLU A 80 10.54 4.21 12.30
C GLU A 80 9.50 3.49 11.41
N GLN A 81 9.35 3.92 10.16
CA GLN A 81 8.45 3.29 9.19
C GLN A 81 9.20 2.41 8.22
N VAL A 82 8.56 1.31 7.85
CA VAL A 82 9.04 0.38 6.84
C VAL A 82 7.97 0.12 5.78
N GLN A 83 8.39 0.01 4.53
CA GLN A 83 7.54 -0.36 3.41
C GLN A 83 8.23 -1.42 2.55
N LEU A 84 7.47 -2.40 2.06
CA LEU A 84 7.91 -3.32 1.01
C LEU A 84 7.61 -2.69 -0.36
N VAL A 85 8.64 -2.54 -1.18
CA VAL A 85 8.55 -1.90 -2.50
C VAL A 85 9.25 -2.75 -3.55
N THR A 86 9.02 -2.45 -4.82
CA THR A 86 9.79 -3.05 -5.91
C THR A 86 11.21 -2.50 -5.98
N LYS A 87 12.12 -3.34 -6.45
CA LYS A 87 13.52 -2.99 -6.69
C LYS A 87 13.63 -2.05 -7.92
N PRO A 88 14.46 -0.99 -7.85
CA PRO A 88 14.60 -0.01 -8.93
C PRO A 88 15.12 -0.63 -10.24
N GLU A 89 15.84 -1.76 -10.17
CA GLU A 89 16.34 -2.51 -11.32
C GLU A 89 15.21 -3.00 -12.25
N PHE A 90 13.99 -3.12 -11.72
CA PHE A 90 12.80 -3.54 -12.48
C PHE A 90 11.93 -2.35 -12.92
N SER A 91 12.38 -1.11 -12.74
CA SER A 91 11.59 0.09 -13.03
C SER A 91 11.15 0.19 -14.49
N GLU A 92 12.06 -0.04 -15.45
CA GLU A 92 11.75 0.04 -16.90
C GLU A 92 10.66 -0.96 -17.31
N PHE A 93 10.80 -2.22 -16.90
CA PHE A 93 9.79 -3.25 -17.12
C PHE A 93 8.45 -2.89 -16.48
N LEU A 94 8.47 -2.41 -15.23
CA LEU A 94 7.25 -2.00 -14.53
C LEU A 94 6.60 -0.78 -15.18
N GLU A 95 7.37 0.17 -15.70
CA GLU A 95 6.82 1.32 -16.43
C GLU A 95 6.08 0.89 -17.69
N GLU A 96 6.63 -0.02 -18.48
CA GLU A 96 5.96 -0.55 -19.68
C GLU A 96 4.68 -1.31 -19.32
N PHE A 97 4.76 -2.20 -18.32
CA PHE A 97 3.60 -2.92 -17.80
C PHE A 97 2.50 -1.95 -17.32
N ILE A 98 2.89 -0.96 -16.54
CA ILE A 98 1.99 0.08 -16.03
C ILE A 98 1.38 0.89 -17.18
N LYS A 99 2.15 1.26 -18.20
CA LYS A 99 1.66 1.97 -19.39
C LYS A 99 0.63 1.13 -20.16
N GLU A 100 0.82 -0.18 -20.27
CA GLU A 100 -0.15 -1.08 -20.90
C GLU A 100 -1.42 -1.24 -20.07
N GLU A 101 -1.30 -1.47 -18.76
CA GLU A 101 -2.41 -1.57 -17.82
C GLU A 101 -3.24 -0.26 -17.79
N PHE A 102 -2.58 0.89 -17.98
CA PHE A 102 -3.23 2.20 -17.99
C PHE A 102 -3.83 2.64 -19.33
N LYS A 103 -3.67 1.85 -20.40
CA LYS A 103 -4.47 2.03 -21.63
C LYS A 103 -5.96 1.76 -21.38
N GLU A 104 -6.28 0.95 -20.37
CA GLU A 104 -7.67 0.71 -20.02
C GLU A 104 -8.32 1.99 -19.47
N ASN A 105 -9.52 2.29 -19.98
CA ASN A 105 -10.32 3.41 -19.52
C ASN A 105 -10.57 3.32 -18.00
N LEU A 106 -10.64 4.46 -17.34
CA LEU A 106 -11.03 4.52 -15.94
C LEU A 106 -12.42 3.90 -15.78
N THR A 107 -12.55 2.99 -14.80
CA THR A 107 -13.86 2.44 -14.45
C THR A 107 -14.80 3.55 -13.94
N PRO A 108 -16.13 3.35 -13.97
CA PRO A 108 -17.07 4.32 -13.41
C PRO A 108 -16.73 4.67 -11.94
N ALA A 109 -16.32 3.68 -11.15
CA ALA A 109 -15.86 3.90 -9.79
C ALA A 109 -14.57 4.74 -9.74
N ALA A 110 -13.60 4.54 -10.63
CA ALA A 110 -12.43 5.39 -10.66
C ALA A 110 -12.77 6.85 -11.06
N LEU A 111 -13.66 7.03 -12.04
CA LEU A 111 -14.14 8.34 -12.49
C LEU A 111 -14.89 9.11 -11.41
N GLU A 112 -15.78 8.45 -10.67
CA GLU A 112 -16.50 9.07 -9.56
C GLU A 112 -15.56 9.55 -8.45
N THR A 113 -14.57 8.73 -8.07
CA THR A 113 -13.56 9.14 -7.06
C THR A 113 -12.70 10.28 -7.57
N LEU A 114 -12.27 10.22 -8.84
CA LEU A 114 -11.48 11.28 -9.46
C LEU A 114 -12.27 12.60 -9.50
N SER A 115 -13.54 12.54 -9.89
CA SER A 115 -14.44 13.71 -9.93
C SER A 115 -14.63 14.33 -8.55
N LEU A 116 -14.77 13.50 -7.51
CA LEU A 116 -14.88 13.96 -6.14
C LEU A 116 -13.60 14.69 -5.68
N ILE A 117 -12.43 14.15 -5.99
CA ILE A 117 -11.13 14.77 -5.66
C ILE A 117 -10.93 16.06 -6.47
N ALA A 118 -11.35 16.09 -7.74
CA ALA A 118 -11.28 17.30 -8.57
C ALA A 118 -12.18 18.42 -8.07
N TYR A 119 -13.37 18.08 -7.56
CA TYR A 119 -14.33 19.08 -7.09
C TYR A 119 -14.08 19.54 -5.64
N LEU A 120 -13.70 18.62 -4.74
CA LEU A 120 -13.57 18.88 -3.30
C LEU A 120 -12.13 18.90 -2.78
N GLY A 121 -11.14 18.65 -3.64
CA GLY A 121 -9.74 18.60 -3.26
C GLY A 121 -9.22 19.96 -2.76
N PRO A 122 -8.27 19.98 -1.79
CA PRO A 122 -7.63 18.83 -1.15
C PRO A 122 -8.53 18.08 -0.15
N ILE A 123 -8.63 16.76 -0.28
CA ILE A 123 -9.56 15.92 0.51
C ILE A 123 -8.88 14.66 1.05
N THR A 124 -9.26 14.21 2.25
CA THR A 124 -8.69 12.99 2.88
C THR A 124 -9.39 11.72 2.40
N ARG A 125 -8.69 10.58 2.45
CA ARG A 125 -9.30 9.26 2.14
C ARG A 125 -10.59 9.02 2.92
N VAL A 126 -10.59 9.34 4.21
CA VAL A 126 -11.76 9.13 5.09
C VAL A 126 -13.00 9.88 4.57
N LYS A 127 -12.83 11.11 4.07
CA LYS A 127 -13.93 11.87 3.47
C LYS A 127 -14.33 11.32 2.10
N ILE A 128 -13.37 10.88 1.29
CA ILE A 128 -13.65 10.21 0.00
C ILE A 128 -14.51 8.97 0.25
N ASP A 129 -14.09 8.10 1.16
CA ASP A 129 -14.83 6.88 1.54
C ASP A 129 -16.24 7.20 2.04
N TYR A 130 -16.40 8.28 2.82
CA TYR A 130 -17.70 8.75 3.30
C TYR A 130 -18.64 9.14 2.14
N PHE A 131 -18.16 9.94 1.18
CA PHE A 131 -18.98 10.32 0.02
C PHE A 131 -19.26 9.15 -0.92
N ARG A 132 -18.31 8.22 -1.06
CA ARG A 132 -18.44 7.03 -1.90
C ARG A 132 -19.28 5.93 -1.28
N GLY A 133 -19.40 5.90 0.04
CA GLY A 133 -20.03 4.81 0.79
C GLY A 133 -19.24 3.50 0.78
N VAL A 134 -18.02 3.48 0.22
CA VAL A 134 -17.17 2.28 0.06
C VAL A 134 -15.69 2.64 0.21
N ASN A 135 -14.84 1.63 0.47
CA ASN A 135 -13.40 1.81 0.59
C ASN A 135 -12.76 2.18 -0.76
N SER A 136 -12.11 3.34 -0.81
CA SER A 136 -11.53 3.89 -2.03
C SER A 136 -10.00 3.79 -2.09
N SER A 137 -9.35 3.05 -1.17
CA SER A 137 -7.89 2.99 -1.05
C SER A 137 -7.22 2.50 -2.34
N PHE A 138 -7.76 1.44 -2.95
CA PHE A 138 -7.22 0.88 -4.20
C PHE A 138 -7.39 1.85 -5.38
N ILE A 139 -8.56 2.49 -5.47
CA ILE A 139 -8.86 3.47 -6.53
C ILE A 139 -7.92 4.67 -6.41
N ILE A 140 -7.72 5.20 -5.20
CA ILE A 140 -6.80 6.31 -4.94
C ILE A 140 -5.37 5.92 -5.32
N ARG A 141 -4.93 4.71 -4.95
CA ARG A 141 -3.62 4.19 -5.36
C ARG A 141 -3.48 4.11 -6.89
N ASN A 142 -4.50 3.59 -7.59
CA ASN A 142 -4.49 3.48 -9.04
C ASN A 142 -4.45 4.86 -9.72
N LEU A 143 -5.28 5.82 -9.25
CA LEU A 143 -5.28 7.19 -9.76
C LEU A 143 -3.95 7.92 -9.52
N MET A 144 -3.29 7.68 -8.38
CA MET A 144 -1.94 8.22 -8.11
C MET A 144 -0.89 7.60 -9.04
N MET A 145 -0.92 6.29 -9.23
CA MET A 145 0.02 5.61 -10.13
C MET A 145 -0.16 6.08 -11.59
N ARG A 146 -1.40 6.36 -12.01
CA ARG A 146 -1.73 6.99 -13.30
C ARG A 146 -1.32 8.46 -13.39
N GLY A 147 -0.82 9.05 -12.31
CA GLY A 147 -0.42 10.45 -12.25
C GLY A 147 -1.60 11.43 -12.38
N LEU A 148 -2.85 11.00 -12.13
CA LEU A 148 -4.04 11.86 -12.24
C LEU A 148 -4.35 12.62 -10.95
N ILE A 149 -3.89 12.09 -9.82
CA ILE A 149 -3.97 12.73 -8.51
C ILE A 149 -2.63 12.61 -7.80
N GLU A 150 -2.40 13.50 -6.84
CA GLU A 150 -1.22 13.52 -6.01
C GLU A 150 -1.56 13.82 -4.55
N ARG A 151 -0.63 13.48 -3.66
CA ARG A 151 -0.76 13.74 -2.23
C ARG A 151 -0.14 15.09 -1.89
N VAL A 152 -0.83 15.90 -1.11
CA VAL A 152 -0.30 17.18 -0.64
C VAL A 152 0.81 16.92 0.39
N GLU A 153 1.99 17.50 0.17
CA GLU A 153 3.17 17.35 1.02
C GLU A 153 2.85 17.58 2.50
N GLY A 154 3.36 16.70 3.37
CA GLY A 154 3.14 16.77 4.82
C GLY A 154 1.71 16.45 5.29
N SER A 155 0.83 15.96 4.42
CA SER A 155 -0.58 15.69 4.77
C SER A 155 -1.09 14.32 4.29
N TYR A 156 -2.32 13.95 4.67
CA TYR A 156 -3.06 12.79 4.16
C TYR A 156 -4.17 13.21 3.18
N GLN A 157 -4.00 14.38 2.54
CA GLN A 157 -4.96 14.93 1.58
C GLN A 157 -4.50 14.67 0.15
N TYR A 158 -5.46 14.41 -0.71
CA TYR A 158 -5.27 14.18 -2.14
C TYR A 158 -5.86 15.35 -2.93
N ARG A 159 -5.17 15.75 -4.01
CA ARG A 159 -5.62 16.73 -4.99
C ARG A 159 -5.35 16.20 -6.40
N THR A 160 -5.97 16.81 -7.40
CA THR A 160 -5.66 16.51 -8.80
C THR A 160 -4.25 16.96 -9.15
N SER A 161 -3.55 16.17 -9.96
CA SER A 161 -2.26 16.57 -10.51
C SER A 161 -2.45 17.57 -11.67
N PHE A 162 -1.37 18.23 -12.06
CA PHE A 162 -1.38 19.07 -13.27
C PHE A 162 -1.57 18.26 -14.56
N ASP A 163 -1.17 16.98 -14.57
CA ASP A 163 -1.29 16.12 -15.75
C ASP A 163 -2.74 15.72 -16.05
N LEU A 164 -3.66 15.82 -15.08
CA LEU A 164 -5.10 15.65 -15.32
C LEU A 164 -5.69 16.73 -16.23
N ILE A 165 -5.11 17.94 -16.23
CA ILE A 165 -5.66 19.13 -16.90
C ILE A 165 -5.14 19.28 -18.35
N LYS A 166 -4.14 18.48 -18.74
CA LYS A 166 -3.61 18.43 -20.10
C LYS A 166 -4.43 17.50 -20.98
#